data_AF-A0A1Y3BV36-F1
#
_entry.id   AF-A0A1Y3BV36-F1
#
_cell.length_a   1.000
_cell.length_b   1.000
_cell.length_c   1.000
_cell.angle_alpha   90.00
_cell.angle_beta   90.00
_cell.angle_gamma   90.00
#
_symmetry.space_group_name_H-M   'P 1'
#
loop_
_entity.id
_entity.type
_entity.pdbx_description
1 polymer ?
#
loop_
_entity_poly.entity_id
_entity_poly.type
_entity_poly.pdbx_seq_one_letter_code
_entity_poly.pdbx_strand_id
1 'polypeptide(L)'
;RESAFAHAISAAGVVYAIARACRDGQLSHCSCGRSARPKSLNQEWIWGGCGDNLDYGYRFSKSFIDVREKEKNIQKGSRELARKLMNLHNNEAGRRAVIRKTRATCKCHGVSGSCSVVTCWQQLLSFREVGDFLKDKYDGATEVRLNKRSKLQVRHPSFTRPTAEDLLYIDDSPDYCDHNNKTGTYGTQGRYCNRTSKGTDGCNLMCCGRG
;
A
#
# COMPACT_ATOMS: atom_id res chain seq x y z
N ARG A 1 -12.10 -7.57 4.45
CA ARG A 1 -10.80 -7.43 3.71
C ARG A 1 -10.49 -5.99 3.30
N GLU A 2 -11.52 -5.17 3.08
CA GLU A 2 -11.50 -3.85 2.46
C GLU A 2 -10.79 -2.84 3.37
N SER A 3 -11.03 -2.92 4.68
CA SER A 3 -10.31 -2.10 5.66
C SER A 3 -8.80 -2.34 5.62
N ALA A 4 -8.35 -3.57 5.35
CA ALA A 4 -6.92 -3.87 5.23
C ALA A 4 -6.28 -3.09 4.08
N PHE A 5 -6.95 -3.10 2.91
CA PHE A 5 -6.54 -2.33 1.76
C PHE A 5 -6.60 -0.82 2.04
N ALA A 6 -7.67 -0.32 2.66
CA ALA A 6 -7.82 1.09 3.01
C ALA A 6 -6.68 1.60 3.91
N HIS A 7 -6.29 0.81 4.92
CA HIS A 7 -5.14 1.11 5.78
C HIS A 7 -3.83 1.12 4.98
N ALA A 8 -3.59 0.11 4.15
CA ALA A 8 -2.38 0.00 3.35
C ALA A 8 -2.25 1.14 2.32
N ILE A 9 -3.28 1.40 1.52
CA ILE A 9 -3.24 2.44 0.49
C ILE A 9 -3.13 3.84 1.09
N SER A 10 -3.74 4.09 2.26
CA SER A 10 -3.60 5.36 2.97
C SER A 10 -2.17 5.57 3.48
N ALA A 11 -1.60 4.56 4.14
CA ALA A 11 -0.22 4.61 4.61
C ALA A 11 0.78 4.76 3.45
N ALA A 12 0.55 4.07 2.34
CA ALA A 12 1.30 4.19 1.10
C ALA A 12 1.21 5.60 0.50
N GLY A 13 0.00 6.16 0.43
CA GLY A 13 -0.26 7.50 -0.09
C GLY A 13 0.51 8.58 0.66
N VAL A 14 0.58 8.48 1.99
CA VAL A 14 1.39 9.40 2.81
C VAL A 14 2.88 9.27 2.50
N VAL A 15 3.43 8.05 2.41
CA VAL A 15 4.85 7.88 2.02
C VAL A 15 5.11 8.51 0.66
N TYR A 16 4.25 8.22 -0.32
CA TYR A 16 4.38 8.69 -1.68
C TYR A 16 4.38 10.21 -1.78
N ALA A 17 3.37 10.85 -1.21
CA ALA A 17 3.19 12.30 -1.26
C ALA A 17 4.34 13.03 -0.56
N ILE A 18 4.70 12.60 0.66
CA ILE A 18 5.75 13.24 1.45
C ILE A 18 7.13 13.04 0.81
N ALA A 19 7.46 11.82 0.37
CA ALA A 19 8.76 11.55 -0.27
C ALA A 19 8.96 12.38 -1.55
N ARG A 20 7.89 12.59 -2.33
CA ARG A 20 7.92 13.44 -3.53
C ARG A 20 8.00 14.92 -3.19
N ALA A 21 7.21 15.39 -2.22
CA ALA A 21 7.26 16.78 -1.77
C ALA A 21 8.66 17.18 -1.26
N CYS A 22 9.37 16.27 -0.60
CA CYS A 22 10.78 16.46 -0.22
C CYS A 22 11.72 16.62 -1.42
N ARG A 23 11.55 15.81 -2.46
CA ARG A 23 12.34 15.90 -3.70
C ARG A 23 12.08 17.22 -4.43
N ASP A 24 10.83 17.63 -4.48
CA ASP A 24 10.40 18.84 -5.19
C ASP A 24 10.69 20.13 -4.39
N GLY A 25 11.30 20.02 -3.20
CA GLY A 25 11.67 21.16 -2.36
C GLY A 25 10.47 21.89 -1.73
N GLN A 26 9.30 21.24 -1.68
CA GLN A 26 8.06 21.82 -1.13
C GLN A 26 8.03 21.80 0.41
N LEU A 27 8.92 21.03 1.04
CA LEU A 27 8.99 20.87 2.49
C LEU A 27 10.37 21.32 2.98
N SER A 28 10.40 22.25 3.94
CA SER A 28 11.63 22.81 4.51
C SER A 28 12.44 21.83 5.36
N HIS A 29 11.78 20.82 5.94
CA HIS A 29 12.38 19.90 6.90
C HIS A 29 12.97 18.63 6.28
N CYS A 30 12.97 18.51 4.95
CA CYS A 30 13.58 17.39 4.25
C CYS A 30 14.23 17.84 2.95
N SER A 31 15.05 16.96 2.38
CA SER A 31 15.77 17.19 1.13
C SER A 31 15.65 15.96 0.23
N CYS A 32 16.38 15.96 -0.89
CA CYS A 32 16.46 14.83 -1.80
C CYS A 32 16.82 13.52 -1.08
N GLY A 33 16.22 12.43 -1.53
CA GLY A 33 16.50 11.09 -1.02
C GLY A 33 17.93 10.66 -1.29
N ARG A 34 18.57 10.08 -0.27
CA ARG A 34 19.88 9.43 -0.38
C ARG A 34 19.66 7.92 -0.39
N SER A 35 19.71 7.33 -1.57
CA SER A 35 19.59 5.88 -1.77
C SER A 35 20.92 5.30 -2.23
N ALA A 36 21.20 4.06 -1.83
CA ALA A 36 22.37 3.33 -2.33
C ALA A 36 22.24 3.06 -3.83
N ARG A 37 23.37 3.06 -4.53
CA ARG A 37 23.44 2.72 -5.96
C ARG A 37 22.97 1.27 -6.18
N PRO A 38 21.98 1.01 -7.05
CA PRO A 38 21.57 -0.34 -7.39
C PRO A 38 22.71 -1.11 -8.05
N LYS A 39 22.96 -2.36 -7.63
CA LYS A 39 24.00 -3.21 -8.21
C LYS A 39 23.78 -3.53 -9.70
N SER A 40 22.53 -3.49 -10.14
CA SER A 40 22.12 -3.73 -11.53
C SER A 40 22.32 -2.51 -12.45
N LEU A 41 22.67 -1.34 -11.91
CA LEU A 41 22.87 -0.14 -12.70
C LEU A 41 24.23 -0.19 -13.43
N ASN A 42 24.23 0.08 -14.73
CA ASN A 42 25.46 0.16 -15.54
C ASN A 42 26.51 1.01 -14.82
N GLN A 43 27.71 0.45 -14.58
CA GLN A 43 28.79 1.05 -13.79
C GLN A 43 29.24 2.42 -14.31
N GLU A 44 29.13 2.66 -15.61
CA GLU A 44 29.51 3.93 -16.25
C GLU A 44 28.50 5.05 -15.99
N TRP A 45 27.26 4.72 -15.64
CA TRP A 45 26.23 5.71 -15.39
C TRP A 45 26.41 6.34 -14.01
N ILE A 46 26.22 7.64 -13.91
CA ILE A 46 26.38 8.39 -12.67
C ILE A 46 25.16 8.13 -11.78
N TRP A 47 25.36 7.72 -10.53
CA TRP A 47 24.30 7.66 -9.53
C TRP A 47 24.27 8.95 -8.74
N GLY A 48 23.24 9.77 -8.96
CA GLY A 48 23.15 11.12 -8.41
C GLY A 48 21.90 11.85 -8.86
N GLY A 49 21.84 13.15 -8.58
CA GLY A 49 20.63 13.96 -8.77
C GLY A 49 19.72 13.94 -7.55
N CYS A 50 18.47 14.39 -7.72
CA CYS A 50 17.50 14.51 -6.64
C CYS A 50 16.43 13.42 -6.74
N GLY A 51 16.58 12.36 -5.95
CA GLY A 51 15.59 11.27 -5.86
C GLY A 51 14.52 11.52 -4.80
N ASP A 52 13.43 10.75 -4.87
CA ASP A 52 12.36 10.78 -3.86
C ASP A 52 12.88 10.33 -2.48
N ASN A 53 12.54 11.06 -1.41
CA ASN A 53 13.04 10.78 -0.05
C ASN A 53 12.18 9.76 0.69
N LEU A 54 12.36 8.47 0.34
CA LEU A 54 11.58 7.37 0.91
C LEU A 54 11.81 7.17 2.41
N ASP A 55 13.02 7.37 2.93
CA ASP A 55 13.30 7.22 4.36
C ASP A 55 12.49 8.23 5.18
N TYR A 56 12.50 9.50 4.76
CA TYR A 56 11.69 10.53 5.40
C TYR A 56 10.19 10.24 5.27
N GLY A 57 9.71 9.93 4.05
CA GLY A 57 8.30 9.60 3.82
C GLY A 57 7.82 8.39 4.63
N TYR A 58 8.63 7.34 4.73
CA TYR A 58 8.35 6.16 5.54
C TYR A 58 8.23 6.50 7.03
N ARG A 59 9.21 7.23 7.58
CA ARG A 59 9.20 7.65 8.99
C ARG A 59 8.01 8.54 9.30
N PHE A 60 7.71 9.50 8.43
CA PHE A 60 6.55 10.37 8.57
C PHE A 60 5.25 9.58 8.58
N SER A 61 5.01 8.69 7.59
CA SER A 61 3.82 7.85 7.54
C SER A 61 3.68 6.97 8.78
N LYS A 62 4.77 6.37 9.25
CA LYS A 62 4.79 5.55 10.48
C LYS A 62 4.47 6.36 11.74
N SER A 63 4.97 7.59 11.84
CA SER A 63 4.71 8.47 12.98
C SER A 63 3.34 9.12 12.93
N PHE A 64 2.77 9.35 11.76
CA PHE A 64 1.48 10.02 11.61
C PHE A 64 0.31 9.04 11.61
N ILE A 65 0.37 8.00 10.78
CA ILE A 65 -0.74 7.05 10.58
C ILE A 65 -0.87 6.08 11.76
N ASP A 66 0.24 5.63 12.35
CA ASP A 66 0.18 4.61 13.41
C ASP A 66 -0.15 5.19 14.80
N VAL A 67 -0.16 6.52 14.99
CA VAL A 67 -0.39 7.16 16.31
C VAL A 67 -1.70 6.72 16.94
N ARG A 68 -2.79 6.77 16.17
CA ARG A 68 -4.13 6.40 16.67
C ARG A 68 -4.22 4.95 17.14
N GLU A 69 -3.45 4.05 16.52
CA GLU A 69 -3.42 2.65 16.92
C GLU A 69 -2.53 2.46 18.16
N LYS A 70 -1.42 3.19 18.25
CA LYS A 70 -0.45 3.08 19.35
C LYS A 70 -0.98 3.62 20.68
N GLU A 71 -1.67 4.75 20.67
CA GLU A 71 -2.17 5.43 21.89
C GLU A 71 -3.28 4.65 22.61
N LYS A 72 -3.98 3.75 21.91
CA LYS A 72 -5.02 2.93 22.52
C LYS A 72 -4.40 1.88 23.45
N ASN A 73 -4.66 2.02 24.75
CA ASN A 73 -4.45 0.96 25.73
C ASN A 73 -5.55 -0.08 25.58
N ILE A 74 -5.19 -1.25 25.05
CA ILE A 74 -6.14 -2.31 24.73
C ILE A 74 -5.84 -3.55 25.57
N GLN A 75 -6.88 -4.16 26.12
CA GLN A 75 -6.77 -5.38 26.91
C GLN A 75 -6.18 -6.53 26.08
N LYS A 76 -5.24 -7.29 26.68
CA LYS A 76 -4.65 -8.49 26.07
C LYS A 76 -5.73 -9.52 25.73
N GLY A 77 -5.58 -10.20 24.59
CA GLY A 77 -6.54 -11.20 24.10
C GLY A 77 -7.85 -10.63 23.55
N SER A 78 -8.10 -9.32 23.61
CA SER A 78 -9.34 -8.73 23.11
C SER A 78 -9.38 -8.69 21.57
N ARG A 79 -10.59 -8.67 21.02
CA ARG A 79 -10.83 -8.47 19.59
C ARG A 79 -10.28 -7.14 19.08
N GLU A 80 -10.30 -6.11 19.91
CA GLU A 80 -9.74 -4.80 19.59
C GLU A 80 -8.21 -4.86 19.44
N LEU A 81 -7.54 -5.72 20.21
CA LEU A 81 -6.10 -5.92 20.05
C LEU A 81 -5.79 -6.56 18.71
N ALA A 82 -6.60 -7.53 18.28
CA ALA A 82 -6.48 -8.14 16.95
C ALA A 82 -6.58 -7.08 15.85
N ARG A 83 -7.57 -6.17 15.96
CA ARG A 83 -7.78 -5.06 15.03
C ARG A 83 -6.60 -4.08 15.02
N LYS A 84 -6.10 -3.66 16.19
CA LYS A 84 -4.91 -2.81 16.32
C LYS A 84 -3.70 -3.42 15.62
N LEU A 85 -3.41 -4.70 15.90
CA LEU A 85 -2.28 -5.40 15.29
C LEU A 85 -2.43 -5.54 13.77
N MET A 86 -3.64 -5.86 13.30
CA MET A 86 -3.96 -5.95 11.88
C MET A 86 -3.77 -4.60 11.18
N ASN A 87 -4.27 -3.51 11.76
CA ASN A 87 -4.13 -2.16 11.21
C ASN A 87 -2.66 -1.76 11.09
N LEU A 88 -1.87 -1.98 12.14
CA LEU A 88 -0.42 -1.69 12.13
C LEU A 88 0.33 -2.51 11.07
N HIS A 89 -0.02 -3.79 10.90
CA HIS A 89 0.56 -4.64 9.86
C HIS A 89 0.21 -4.13 8.46
N ASN A 90 -1.06 -3.83 8.21
CA ASN A 90 -1.51 -3.38 6.89
C ASN A 90 -0.94 -2.00 6.53
N ASN A 91 -0.81 -1.09 7.50
CA ASN A 91 -0.10 0.17 7.30
C ASN A 91 1.35 -0.08 6.86
N GLU A 92 2.04 -1.05 7.49
CA GLU A 92 3.39 -1.43 7.13
C GLU A 92 3.50 -2.04 5.73
N ALA A 93 2.56 -2.91 5.35
CA ALA A 93 2.47 -3.46 4.00
C ALA A 93 2.33 -2.34 2.95
N GLY A 94 1.48 -1.35 3.24
CA GLY A 94 1.33 -0.15 2.40
C GLY A 94 2.63 0.64 2.23
N ARG A 95 3.34 0.93 3.33
CA ARG A 95 4.63 1.63 3.29
C ARG A 95 5.68 0.86 2.48
N ARG A 96 5.74 -0.46 2.65
CA ARG A 96 6.67 -1.34 1.91
C ARG A 96 6.35 -1.42 0.43
N ALA A 97 5.07 -1.45 0.06
CA ALA A 97 4.64 -1.45 -1.34
C ALA A 97 5.24 -0.27 -2.12
N VAL A 98 5.27 0.92 -1.53
CA VAL A 98 5.89 2.12 -2.13
C VAL A 98 7.38 1.93 -2.36
N ILE A 99 8.11 1.44 -1.36
CA ILE A 99 9.56 1.21 -1.45
C ILE A 99 9.87 0.14 -2.50
N ARG A 100 9.11 -0.96 -2.48
CA ARG A 100 9.26 -2.10 -3.40
C ARG A 100 9.06 -1.72 -4.86
N LYS A 101 8.14 -0.79 -5.13
CA LYS A 101 7.82 -0.32 -6.48
C LYS A 101 8.72 0.82 -6.98
N THR A 102 9.73 1.24 -6.23
CA THR A 102 10.68 2.26 -6.73
C THR A 102 11.66 1.69 -7.75
N ARG A 103 12.17 2.55 -8.63
CA ARG A 103 13.19 2.17 -9.62
C ARG A 103 14.25 3.25 -9.81
N ALA A 104 15.40 2.85 -10.35
CA ALA A 104 16.32 3.80 -10.93
C ALA A 104 15.70 4.41 -12.20
N THR A 105 15.64 5.74 -12.26
CA THR A 105 15.26 6.49 -13.47
C THR A 105 16.46 7.33 -13.88
N CYS A 106 16.70 7.42 -15.18
CA CYS A 106 17.90 8.03 -15.76
C CYS A 106 17.55 9.13 -16.74
N LYS A 107 18.44 10.12 -16.86
CA LYS A 107 18.40 11.17 -17.87
C LYS A 107 19.73 11.21 -18.64
N CYS A 108 19.61 11.39 -19.95
CA CYS A 108 20.75 11.59 -20.84
C CYS A 108 21.15 13.06 -20.91
N HIS A 109 22.46 13.29 -20.94
CA HIS A 109 23.10 14.58 -21.11
C HIS A 109 24.12 14.46 -22.23
N GLY A 110 24.01 15.33 -23.23
CA GLY A 110 24.90 15.36 -24.38
C GLY A 110 24.42 16.34 -25.44
N VAL A 111 25.32 16.72 -26.34
CA VAL A 111 25.00 17.61 -27.47
C VAL A 111 23.89 16.96 -28.30
N SER A 112 22.89 17.75 -28.68
CA SER A 112 21.73 17.31 -29.47
C SER A 112 20.92 16.16 -28.85
N GLY A 113 20.90 16.02 -27.52
CA GLY A 113 20.14 14.98 -26.83
C GLY A 113 20.81 13.60 -26.83
N SER A 114 22.10 13.54 -27.17
CA SER A 114 22.88 12.30 -27.05
C SER A 114 23.05 11.87 -25.59
N CYS A 115 23.31 10.58 -25.37
CA CYS A 115 23.51 9.96 -24.06
C CYS A 115 25.00 9.80 -23.72
N SER A 116 25.84 10.81 -24.03
CA SER A 116 27.28 10.78 -23.70
C SER A 116 27.55 10.73 -22.19
N VAL A 117 26.64 11.32 -21.41
CA VAL A 117 26.64 11.22 -19.94
C VAL A 117 25.25 10.86 -19.50
N VAL A 118 25.12 9.87 -18.62
CA VAL A 118 23.83 9.43 -18.08
C VAL A 118 23.86 9.57 -16.56
N THR A 119 22.87 10.28 -16.02
CA THR A 119 22.69 10.43 -14.57
C THR A 119 21.39 9.75 -14.16
N CYS A 120 21.44 8.93 -13.11
CA CYS A 120 20.30 8.18 -12.60
C CYS A 120 20.09 8.43 -11.10
N TRP A 121 18.82 8.46 -10.69
CA TRP A 121 18.38 8.56 -9.29
C TRP A 121 17.27 7.56 -8.98
N GLN A 122 17.01 7.33 -7.70
CA GLN A 122 15.86 6.56 -7.25
C GLN A 122 14.58 7.40 -7.38
N GLN A 123 13.58 6.84 -8.06
CA GLN A 123 12.31 7.52 -8.30
C GLN A 123 11.12 6.59 -8.03
N LEU A 124 10.08 7.17 -7.43
CA LEU A 124 8.75 6.60 -7.29
C LEU A 124 8.09 6.43 -8.66
N LEU A 125 7.45 5.27 -8.88
CA LEU A 125 6.56 5.06 -10.03
C LEU A 125 5.27 5.90 -9.92
N SER A 126 4.35 5.75 -10.86
CA SER A 126 3.00 6.31 -10.70
C SER A 126 2.34 5.68 -9.47
N PHE A 127 1.49 6.43 -8.76
CA PHE A 127 0.79 5.87 -7.61
C PHE A 127 -0.17 4.74 -8.00
N ARG A 128 -0.59 4.70 -9.27
CA ARG A 128 -1.38 3.60 -9.85
C ARG A 128 -0.65 2.26 -9.75
N GLU A 129 0.65 2.20 -10.05
CA GLU A 129 1.46 0.97 -9.90
C GLU A 129 1.51 0.44 -8.46
N VAL A 130 1.46 1.35 -7.48
CA VAL A 130 1.37 0.99 -6.06
C VAL A 130 -0.02 0.49 -5.72
N GLY A 131 -1.06 1.16 -6.23
CA GLY A 131 -2.46 0.77 -6.06
C GLY A 131 -2.75 -0.61 -6.65
N ASP A 132 -2.31 -0.87 -7.87
CA ASP A 132 -2.49 -2.15 -8.56
C ASP A 132 -1.79 -3.28 -7.78
N PHE A 133 -0.56 -3.05 -7.30
CA PHE A 133 0.13 -4.02 -6.45
C PHE A 133 -0.58 -4.28 -5.11
N LEU A 134 -1.07 -3.24 -4.45
CA LEU A 134 -1.85 -3.43 -3.22
C LEU A 134 -3.20 -4.10 -3.50
N LYS A 135 -3.77 -3.93 -4.68
CA LYS A 135 -4.99 -4.60 -5.11
C LYS A 135 -4.75 -6.10 -5.30
N ASP A 136 -3.62 -6.49 -5.88
CA ASP A 136 -3.22 -7.90 -5.94
C ASP A 136 -3.06 -8.49 -4.52
N LYS A 137 -2.46 -7.71 -3.59
CA LYS A 137 -2.35 -8.11 -2.17
C LYS A 137 -3.70 -8.18 -1.45
N TYR A 138 -4.69 -7.41 -1.88
CA TYR A 138 -6.06 -7.48 -1.36
C TYR A 138 -6.75 -8.79 -1.80
N ASP A 139 -6.57 -9.20 -3.05
CA ASP A 139 -7.16 -10.44 -3.56
C ASP A 139 -6.56 -11.69 -2.88
N GLY A 140 -5.27 -11.63 -2.53
CA GLY A 140 -4.56 -12.66 -1.76
C GLY A 140 -4.50 -12.43 -0.25
N ALA A 141 -5.34 -11.55 0.31
CA ALA A 141 -5.27 -11.20 1.74
C ALA A 141 -5.51 -12.43 2.63
N THR A 142 -4.75 -12.53 3.73
CA THR A 142 -4.77 -13.69 4.62
C THR A 142 -5.65 -13.45 5.84
N GLU A 143 -6.50 -14.43 6.17
CA GLU A 143 -7.28 -14.39 7.39
C GLU A 143 -6.47 -14.81 8.62
N VAL A 144 -6.53 -14.00 9.67
CA VAL A 144 -5.78 -14.22 10.91
C VAL A 144 -6.67 -14.10 12.14
N ARG A 145 -6.22 -14.70 13.24
CA ARG A 145 -6.84 -14.63 14.57
C ARG A 145 -5.77 -14.45 15.64
N LEU A 146 -6.19 -14.03 16.85
CA LEU A 146 -5.29 -14.06 17.99
C LEU A 146 -5.04 -15.49 18.48
N ASN A 147 -3.78 -15.77 18.80
CA ASN A 147 -3.40 -16.97 19.55
C ASN A 147 -3.40 -16.72 21.07
N LYS A 148 -3.18 -17.78 21.85
CA LYS A 148 -3.11 -17.71 23.33
C LYS A 148 -2.03 -16.73 23.84
N ARG A 149 -1.04 -16.38 23.03
CA ARG A 149 0.05 -15.42 23.34
C ARG A 149 -0.27 -14.00 22.85
N SER A 150 -1.51 -13.70 22.48
CA SER A 150 -1.95 -12.40 21.94
C SER A 150 -1.17 -11.94 20.70
N LYS A 151 -0.72 -12.88 19.86
CA LYS A 151 -0.13 -12.61 18.55
C LYS A 151 -1.09 -13.04 17.44
N LEU A 152 -1.04 -12.34 16.31
CA LEU A 152 -1.77 -12.76 15.10
C LEU A 152 -1.17 -14.06 14.56
N GLN A 153 -2.05 -14.98 14.19
CA GLN A 153 -1.73 -16.25 13.57
C GLN A 153 -2.76 -16.54 12.47
N VAL A 154 -2.30 -17.14 11.37
CA VAL A 154 -3.17 -17.58 10.27
C VAL A 154 -4.29 -18.47 10.80
N ARG A 155 -5.53 -18.21 10.35
CA ARG A 155 -6.70 -18.99 10.78
C ARG A 155 -6.63 -20.43 10.27
N HIS A 156 -6.19 -20.61 9.03
CA HIS A 156 -6.03 -21.90 8.36
C HIS A 156 -4.54 -22.30 8.24
N PRO A 157 -4.05 -23.30 9.00
CA PRO A 157 -2.64 -23.69 9.01
C PRO A 157 -2.08 -24.19 7.68
N SER A 158 -2.95 -24.61 6.75
CA SER A 158 -2.59 -25.03 5.40
C SER A 158 -2.17 -23.87 4.49
N PHE A 159 -2.47 -22.63 4.88
CA PHE A 159 -2.10 -21.45 4.11
C PHE A 159 -0.67 -21.00 4.45
N THR A 160 -0.03 -20.39 3.46
CA THR A 160 1.31 -19.83 3.61
C THR A 160 1.31 -18.74 4.67
N ARG A 161 2.42 -18.65 5.41
CA ARG A 161 2.59 -17.58 6.40
C ARG A 161 2.73 -16.25 5.66
N PRO A 162 1.92 -15.23 6.01
CA PRO A 162 1.98 -13.94 5.35
C PRO A 162 3.30 -13.22 5.70
N THR A 163 3.83 -12.52 4.71
CA THR A 163 4.97 -11.61 4.84
C THR A 163 4.51 -10.23 5.31
N ALA A 164 5.47 -9.34 5.55
CA ALA A 164 5.18 -7.94 5.87
C ALA A 164 4.61 -7.13 4.68
N GLU A 165 4.57 -7.70 3.47
CA GLU A 165 3.98 -7.07 2.28
C GLU A 165 2.55 -7.59 1.99
N ASP A 166 2.10 -8.61 2.72
CA ASP A 166 0.77 -9.20 2.53
C ASP A 166 -0.26 -8.53 3.43
N LEU A 167 -1.50 -8.43 2.96
CA LEU A 167 -2.59 -7.84 3.74
C LEU A 167 -3.27 -8.89 4.62
N LEU A 168 -3.66 -8.47 5.82
CA LEU A 168 -4.33 -9.31 6.81
C LEU A 168 -5.73 -8.82 7.11
N TYR A 169 -6.64 -9.75 7.35
CA TYR A 169 -7.97 -9.45 7.88
C TYR A 169 -8.37 -10.41 9.00
N ILE A 170 -9.24 -9.96 9.89
CA ILE A 170 -9.72 -10.76 11.05
C ILE A 170 -11.22 -11.08 10.96
N ASP A 171 -11.93 -10.39 10.07
CA ASP A 171 -13.38 -10.42 9.95
C ASP A 171 -13.80 -10.63 8.50
N ASP A 172 -14.78 -11.50 8.31
CA ASP A 172 -15.45 -11.67 7.03
C ASP A 172 -16.09 -10.36 6.58
N SER A 173 -16.00 -10.11 5.27
CA SER A 173 -16.64 -8.96 4.65
C SER A 173 -18.17 -9.17 4.66
N PRO A 174 -18.97 -8.12 4.93
CA PRO A 174 -20.41 -8.21 4.82
C PRO A 174 -20.82 -8.43 3.35
N ASP A 175 -22.09 -8.79 3.15
CA ASP A 175 -22.70 -8.69 1.83
C ASP A 175 -22.91 -7.21 1.48
N TYR A 176 -22.39 -6.80 0.32
CA TYR A 176 -22.48 -5.43 -0.19
C TYR A 176 -23.64 -5.22 -1.16
N CYS A 177 -24.39 -6.27 -1.50
CA CYS A 177 -25.47 -6.23 -2.47
C CYS A 177 -26.63 -5.35 -2.00
N ASP A 178 -27.04 -5.51 -0.74
CA ASP A 178 -28.19 -4.81 -0.19
C ASP A 178 -27.77 -3.67 0.74
N HIS A 179 -28.62 -2.66 0.78
CA HIS A 179 -28.47 -1.55 1.70
C HIS A 179 -28.68 -2.03 3.14
N ASN A 180 -27.69 -1.83 4.00
CA ASN A 180 -27.75 -2.19 5.41
C ASN A 180 -27.00 -1.17 6.27
N ASN A 181 -27.77 -0.38 7.02
CA ASN A 181 -27.25 0.65 7.92
C ASN A 181 -26.35 0.11 9.04
N LYS A 182 -26.54 -1.15 9.47
CA LYS A 182 -25.73 -1.74 10.56
C LYS A 182 -24.31 -2.05 10.10
N THR A 183 -24.16 -2.50 8.86
CA THR A 183 -22.86 -2.80 8.23
C THR A 183 -22.29 -1.60 7.47
N GLY A 184 -23.08 -0.54 7.28
CA GLY A 184 -22.70 0.66 6.52
C GLY A 184 -22.67 0.41 5.01
N THR A 185 -23.39 -0.59 4.52
CA THR A 185 -23.46 -0.91 3.08
C THR A 185 -24.59 -0.12 2.44
N TYR A 186 -24.33 0.53 1.30
CA TYR A 186 -25.34 1.29 0.56
C TYR A 186 -26.13 0.43 -0.44
N GLY A 187 -25.71 -0.82 -0.65
CA GLY A 187 -26.20 -1.66 -1.74
C GLY A 187 -25.58 -1.30 -3.09
N THR A 188 -25.93 -2.07 -4.12
CA THR A 188 -25.41 -1.88 -5.49
C THR A 188 -26.42 -1.31 -6.48
N GLN A 189 -27.63 -0.98 -6.03
CA GLN A 189 -28.68 -0.43 -6.89
C GLN A 189 -28.24 0.90 -7.54
N GLY A 190 -28.50 1.05 -8.84
CA GLY A 190 -28.16 2.26 -9.60
C GLY A 190 -26.67 2.41 -9.94
N ARG A 191 -25.81 1.44 -9.60
CA ARG A 191 -24.39 1.47 -9.97
C ARG A 191 -24.20 1.04 -11.43
N TYR A 192 -23.29 1.72 -12.12
CA TYR A 192 -22.88 1.31 -13.47
C TYR A 192 -22.21 -0.06 -13.44
N CYS A 193 -22.50 -0.88 -14.44
CA CYS A 193 -21.89 -2.20 -14.63
C CYS A 193 -21.45 -2.40 -16.08
N ASN A 194 -20.52 -3.32 -16.28
CA ASN A 194 -19.99 -3.69 -17.58
C ASN A 194 -20.63 -4.98 -18.10
N ARG A 195 -21.37 -4.93 -19.21
CA ARG A 195 -22.07 -6.11 -19.78
C ARG A 195 -21.13 -7.19 -20.31
N THR A 196 -19.91 -6.84 -20.72
CA THR A 196 -18.95 -7.79 -21.30
C THR A 196 -18.00 -8.39 -20.26
N SER A 197 -17.89 -7.79 -19.07
CA SER A 197 -17.00 -8.27 -18.03
C SER A 197 -17.62 -9.47 -17.28
N LYS A 198 -16.78 -10.44 -16.97
CA LYS A 198 -17.08 -11.55 -16.05
C LYS A 198 -16.53 -11.29 -14.63
N GLY A 199 -15.82 -10.18 -14.44
CA GLY A 199 -15.23 -9.77 -13.17
C GLY A 199 -16.24 -9.06 -12.26
N THR A 200 -15.75 -8.53 -11.14
CA THR A 200 -16.57 -7.84 -10.15
C THR A 200 -17.27 -6.58 -10.68
N ASP A 201 -16.80 -6.00 -11.79
CA ASP A 201 -17.43 -4.89 -12.52
C ASP A 201 -18.53 -5.36 -13.50
N GLY A 202 -18.65 -6.67 -13.72
CA GLY A 202 -19.64 -7.28 -14.60
C GLY A 202 -21.06 -7.16 -14.07
N CYS A 203 -22.06 -6.95 -14.94
CA CYS A 203 -23.46 -6.76 -14.51
C CYS A 203 -24.01 -7.92 -13.68
N ASN A 204 -23.60 -9.16 -13.94
CA ASN A 204 -24.01 -10.32 -13.14
C ASN A 204 -23.56 -10.21 -11.67
N LEU A 205 -22.35 -9.68 -11.41
CA LEU A 205 -21.80 -9.54 -10.07
C LEU A 205 -22.13 -8.19 -9.44
N MET A 206 -21.97 -7.08 -10.17
CA MET A 206 -22.30 -5.73 -9.69
C MET A 206 -23.77 -5.60 -9.30
N CYS A 207 -24.68 -6.12 -10.12
CA CYS A 207 -26.11 -6.06 -9.85
C CYS A 207 -26.57 -7.21 -8.93
N CYS A 208 -25.67 -8.10 -8.50
CA CYS A 208 -25.98 -9.24 -7.63
C CYS A 208 -27.07 -10.15 -8.22
N GLY A 209 -26.96 -10.45 -9.53
CA GLY A 209 -27.96 -11.22 -10.28
C GLY A 209 -29.25 -10.46 -10.59
N ARG A 210 -29.37 -9.19 -10.17
CA ARG A 210 -30.51 -8.33 -10.51
C ARG A 210 -30.29 -7.67 -11.87
N GLY A 211 -31.40 -7.30 -12.54
CA GLY A 211 -31.41 -6.60 -13.82
C GLY A 211 -31.05 -5.12 -13.70
#